data_AF-A0A2E0TDJ0-F1
#
_entry.id   AF-A0A2E0TDJ0-F1
#
_cell.length_a   1.000
_cell.length_b   1.000
_cell.length_c   1.000
_cell.angle_alpha   90.00
_cell.angle_beta   90.00
_cell.angle_gamma   90.00
#
_symmetry.space_group_name_H-M   'P 1'
#
loop_
_entity.id
_entity.type
_entity.pdbx_description
1 polymer ?
#
loop_
_entity_poly.entity_id
_entity_poly.type
_entity_poly.pdbx_seq_one_letter_code
_entity_poly.pdbx_strand_id
1 'polypeptide(L)'
;MLAGVMTSALAVGVVASLAADADAQRRGRRGRRQAQQPQRAPMSDAIGPALQGIEWGWSPDKLMEHHRRKIRSEFQPRINKARDAMTEDRLRHQRDQILRRMRESFIEFNGQTTGYDSGFLRDEFTHGNREAMLRVRGENGDDYYFFIQGRLWKWFHAFDASVFQGADFEQFTQALQGRFGEGLMTTGAPDEGADERQWMEWQDETTRVRAMDNTTFYGFYSLVFEDKRTLSRLDQLRTNRRRRGRRSHALVDAVTGDGDEAANSDANPDIVDRITGNIRRRQDAPDDDE
;
A
#
# COMPACT_ATOMS: atom_id res chain seq x y z
N MET A 1 62.67 -15.35 -50.52
CA MET A 1 62.58 -16.49 -49.58
C MET A 1 61.12 -16.93 -49.58
N LEU A 2 60.77 -17.98 -50.33
CA LEU A 2 60.61 -19.36 -49.84
C LEU A 2 59.52 -19.40 -48.74
N ALA A 3 58.36 -20.05 -48.86
CA ALA A 3 57.82 -21.09 -49.73
C ALA A 3 56.27 -21.03 -49.62
N GLY A 4 55.39 -21.59 -50.43
CA GLY A 4 55.48 -22.54 -51.53
C GLY A 4 54.12 -23.28 -51.68
N VAL A 5 53.75 -23.55 -52.95
CA VAL A 5 52.96 -24.72 -53.45
C VAL A 5 51.46 -24.77 -53.08
N MET A 6 50.52 -24.41 -53.99
CA MET A 6 49.94 -25.20 -55.11
C MET A 6 49.22 -26.49 -54.68
N THR A 7 47.91 -26.61 -54.91
CA THR A 7 47.32 -27.55 -55.89
C THR A 7 45.78 -27.53 -55.89
N SER A 8 45.22 -27.45 -57.09
CA SER A 8 43.80 -27.56 -57.45
C SER A 8 43.26 -28.98 -57.32
N ALA A 9 41.95 -29.14 -57.11
CA ALA A 9 41.17 -30.25 -57.67
C ALA A 9 39.65 -29.93 -57.69
N LEU A 10 39.05 -30.07 -58.87
CA LEU A 10 37.59 -30.10 -59.12
C LEU A 10 36.93 -31.33 -58.46
N ALA A 11 35.66 -31.22 -58.05
CA ALA A 11 34.63 -32.22 -58.38
C ALA A 11 33.21 -31.81 -57.94
N VAL A 12 32.30 -31.83 -58.93
CA VAL A 12 30.96 -32.44 -58.96
C VAL A 12 29.90 -31.97 -57.95
N GLY A 13 28.80 -31.45 -58.50
CA GLY A 13 27.65 -30.98 -57.76
C GLY A 13 26.73 -32.06 -57.19
N VAL A 14 25.84 -31.61 -56.32
CA VAL A 14 24.53 -32.21 -56.07
C VAL A 14 23.54 -31.05 -55.92
N VAL A 15 22.62 -30.94 -56.87
CA VAL A 15 21.38 -30.21 -56.68
C VAL A 15 20.51 -31.10 -55.78
N ALA A 16 20.45 -30.78 -54.49
CA ALA A 16 19.47 -31.35 -53.57
C ALA A 16 18.47 -30.27 -53.20
N SER A 17 17.40 -30.18 -53.98
CA SER A 17 16.14 -29.60 -53.53
C SER A 17 15.58 -30.51 -52.43
N LEU A 18 15.68 -30.07 -51.17
CA LEU A 18 14.87 -30.57 -50.08
C LEU A 18 14.10 -29.41 -49.46
N ALA A 19 12.79 -29.46 -49.68
CA ALA A 19 11.80 -28.71 -48.94
C ALA A 19 11.80 -29.20 -47.48
N ALA A 20 12.31 -28.37 -46.59
CA ALA A 20 12.13 -28.36 -45.12
C ALA A 20 12.87 -27.10 -44.64
N ASP A 21 12.33 -26.12 -43.92
CA ASP A 21 11.12 -26.01 -43.13
C ASP A 21 10.68 -24.54 -43.15
N ALA A 22 9.54 -24.24 -43.77
CA ALA A 22 8.87 -22.95 -43.58
C ALA A 22 8.46 -22.72 -42.11
N ASP A 23 8.52 -23.76 -41.28
CA ASP A 23 8.28 -23.72 -39.83
C ASP A 23 9.46 -23.14 -39.04
N ALA A 24 10.70 -23.25 -39.54
CA ALA A 24 11.88 -22.70 -38.87
C ALA A 24 11.93 -21.17 -38.94
N GLN A 25 11.47 -20.58 -40.06
CA GLN A 25 11.35 -19.12 -40.21
C GLN A 25 10.10 -18.52 -39.54
N ARG A 26 9.04 -19.32 -39.27
CA ARG A 26 7.87 -18.86 -38.51
C ARG A 26 8.11 -18.83 -36.99
N ARG A 27 9.03 -19.65 -36.46
CA ARG A 27 9.43 -19.59 -35.04
C ARG A 27 10.36 -18.42 -34.71
N GLY A 28 11.12 -17.89 -35.67
CA GLY A 28 11.96 -16.71 -35.48
C GLY A 28 11.22 -15.36 -35.44
N ARG A 29 9.93 -15.33 -35.85
CA ARG A 29 9.10 -14.10 -35.92
C ARG A 29 7.97 -14.03 -34.89
N ARG A 30 7.78 -15.07 -34.06
CA ARG A 30 6.91 -14.98 -32.87
C ARG A 30 7.66 -14.21 -31.78
N GLY A 31 7.57 -12.89 -31.91
CA GLY A 31 7.66 -11.95 -30.80
C GLY A 31 8.83 -12.18 -29.86
N ARG A 32 9.99 -11.63 -30.25
CA ARG A 32 10.75 -10.81 -29.29
C ARG A 32 9.81 -9.67 -28.88
N ARG A 33 8.82 -9.96 -28.02
CA ARG A 33 8.30 -8.96 -27.09
C ARG A 33 9.55 -8.58 -26.31
N GLN A 34 10.16 -7.46 -26.68
CA GLN A 34 11.04 -6.78 -25.76
C GLN A 34 10.25 -6.74 -24.46
N ALA A 35 10.70 -7.49 -23.45
CA ALA A 35 10.18 -7.32 -22.12
C ALA A 35 10.40 -5.84 -21.83
N GLN A 36 9.32 -5.05 -21.90
CA GLN A 36 9.35 -3.66 -21.47
C GLN A 36 9.94 -3.74 -20.06
N GLN A 37 11.10 -3.10 -19.88
CA GLN A 37 11.65 -2.97 -18.54
C GLN A 37 10.54 -2.39 -17.68
N PRO A 38 10.20 -3.01 -16.53
CA PRO A 38 9.11 -2.53 -15.70
C PRO A 38 9.33 -1.04 -15.46
N GLN A 39 8.36 -0.24 -15.87
CA GLN A 39 8.44 1.21 -15.71
C GLN A 39 8.60 1.48 -14.22
N ARG A 40 9.63 2.24 -13.87
CA ARG A 40 9.93 2.51 -12.46
C ARG A 40 8.90 3.50 -11.93
N ALA A 41 8.38 3.28 -10.72
CA ALA A 41 7.46 4.22 -10.08
C ALA A 41 8.04 5.66 -10.08
N PRO A 42 7.20 6.68 -10.31
CA PRO A 42 7.62 8.08 -10.31
C PRO A 42 8.14 8.52 -8.93
N MET A 43 9.09 9.46 -8.93
CA MET A 43 9.63 10.05 -7.70
C MET A 43 8.69 11.11 -7.15
N SER A 44 8.50 11.16 -5.83
CA SER A 44 7.66 12.15 -5.17
C SER A 44 8.27 12.67 -3.88
N ASP A 45 8.59 13.97 -3.85
CA ASP A 45 9.12 14.65 -2.66
C ASP A 45 8.06 14.82 -1.55
N ALA A 46 6.77 14.59 -1.87
CA ALA A 46 5.67 14.69 -0.92
C ALA A 46 5.56 13.48 0.03
N ILE A 47 6.28 12.39 -0.24
CA ILE A 47 6.25 11.17 0.57
C ILE A 47 6.87 11.39 1.95
N GLY A 48 8.05 12.00 2.03
CA GLY A 48 8.70 12.31 3.32
C GLY A 48 7.80 13.12 4.28
N PRO A 49 7.23 14.25 3.84
CA PRO A 49 6.24 15.01 4.62
C PRO A 49 4.99 14.19 5.00
N ALA A 50 4.51 13.30 4.12
CA ALA A 50 3.34 12.47 4.38
C ALA A 50 3.53 11.48 5.54
N LEU A 51 4.78 11.07 5.83
CA LEU A 51 5.13 10.23 6.99
C LEU A 51 4.98 10.95 8.34
N GLN A 52 4.69 12.26 8.36
CA GLN A 52 4.41 13.02 9.60
C GLN A 52 5.53 12.91 10.65
N GLY A 53 6.78 12.79 10.20
CA GLY A 53 7.95 12.65 11.07
C GLY A 53 8.15 11.25 11.67
N ILE A 54 7.41 10.24 11.19
CA ILE A 54 7.69 8.83 11.43
C ILE A 54 8.89 8.43 10.57
N GLU A 55 9.84 7.70 11.15
CA GLU A 55 11.00 7.18 10.43
C GLU A 55 11.00 5.65 10.42
N TRP A 56 11.46 5.08 9.32
CA TRP A 56 11.63 3.64 9.18
C TRP A 56 12.61 3.09 10.22
N GLY A 57 12.32 1.89 10.71
CA GLY A 57 13.15 1.21 11.71
C GLY A 57 12.88 1.57 13.16
N TRP A 58 11.92 2.47 13.45
CA TRP A 58 11.45 2.73 14.82
C TRP A 58 10.96 1.46 15.51
N SER A 59 11.21 1.37 16.82
CA SER A 59 10.60 0.35 17.66
C SER A 59 9.12 0.66 17.91
N PRO A 60 8.31 -0.34 18.30
CA PRO A 60 6.93 -0.12 18.73
C PRO A 60 6.82 0.97 19.79
N ASP A 61 7.69 0.95 20.80
CA ASP A 61 7.69 1.95 21.88
C ASP A 61 7.95 3.37 21.37
N LYS A 62 8.91 3.53 20.44
CA LYS A 62 9.21 4.85 19.86
C LYS A 62 8.03 5.39 19.06
N LEU A 63 7.35 4.53 18.31
CA LEU A 63 6.15 4.91 17.55
C LEU A 63 4.98 5.25 18.49
N MET A 64 4.70 4.42 19.50
CA MET A 64 3.68 4.70 20.51
C MET A 64 3.95 6.03 21.22
N GLU A 65 5.20 6.31 21.55
CA GLU A 65 5.60 7.58 22.17
C GLU A 65 5.34 8.77 21.25
N HIS A 66 5.65 8.64 19.95
CA HIS A 66 5.35 9.67 18.96
C HIS A 66 3.84 9.99 18.94
N HIS A 67 2.98 8.98 18.80
CA HIS A 67 1.52 9.19 18.82
C HIS A 67 1.02 9.69 20.17
N ARG A 68 1.59 9.24 21.28
CA ARG A 68 1.26 9.74 22.61
C ARG A 68 1.48 11.25 22.71
N ARG A 69 2.61 11.75 22.20
CA ARG A 69 2.90 13.18 22.16
C ARG A 69 1.91 13.93 21.28
N LYS A 70 1.61 13.40 20.09
CA LYS A 70 0.63 13.98 19.16
C LYS A 70 -0.75 14.12 19.81
N ILE A 71 -1.30 13.02 20.34
CA ILE A 71 -2.61 13.00 21.02
C ILE A 71 -2.62 13.97 22.21
N ARG A 72 -1.57 14.01 23.03
CA ARG A 72 -1.49 14.97 24.14
C ARG A 72 -1.51 16.41 23.65
N SER A 73 -0.77 16.72 22.58
CA SER A 73 -0.70 18.07 22.02
C SER A 73 -2.03 18.54 21.44
N GLU A 74 -2.85 17.63 20.91
CA GLU A 74 -4.20 17.93 20.41
C GLU A 74 -5.20 18.20 21.55
N PHE A 75 -5.10 17.46 22.65
CA PHE A 75 -6.01 17.59 23.79
C PHE A 75 -5.64 18.76 24.72
N GLN A 76 -4.37 19.09 24.87
CA GLN A 76 -3.90 20.07 25.86
C GLN A 76 -4.56 21.45 25.72
N PRO A 77 -4.69 22.05 24.52
CA PRO A 77 -5.35 23.34 24.37
C PRO A 77 -6.84 23.29 24.72
N ARG A 78 -7.52 22.17 24.45
CA ARG A 78 -8.95 21.98 24.76
C ARG A 78 -9.17 21.87 26.26
N ILE A 79 -8.28 21.14 26.94
CA ILE A 79 -8.27 21.01 28.40
C ILE A 79 -8.04 22.38 29.04
N ASN A 80 -7.04 23.14 28.60
CA ASN A 80 -6.73 24.47 29.15
C ASN A 80 -7.86 25.50 28.94
N LYS A 81 -8.69 25.32 27.91
CA LYS A 81 -9.83 26.20 27.59
C LYS A 81 -11.13 25.77 28.27
N ALA A 82 -11.18 24.61 28.93
CA ALA A 82 -12.37 24.13 29.61
C ALA A 82 -12.73 25.09 30.76
N ARG A 83 -14.00 25.48 30.84
CA ARG A 83 -14.48 26.46 31.84
C ARG A 83 -14.92 25.82 33.15
N ASP A 84 -15.17 24.52 33.15
CA ASP A 84 -15.65 23.75 34.28
C ASP A 84 -14.89 22.43 34.44
N ALA A 85 -14.86 21.92 35.68
CA ALA A 85 -14.13 20.72 36.05
C ALA A 85 -14.67 19.45 35.38
N MET A 86 -15.97 19.38 35.03
CA MET A 86 -16.55 18.20 34.38
C MET A 86 -16.08 18.09 32.93
N THR A 87 -16.06 19.21 32.20
CA THR A 87 -15.53 19.27 30.83
C THR A 87 -14.04 18.92 30.79
N GLU A 88 -13.26 19.44 31.73
CA GLU A 88 -11.85 19.09 31.87
C GLU A 88 -11.66 17.58 32.11
N ASP A 89 -12.37 17.00 33.07
CA ASP A 89 -12.26 15.57 33.40
C ASP A 89 -12.67 14.69 32.20
N ARG A 90 -13.77 15.05 31.51
CA ARG A 90 -14.21 14.35 30.30
C ARG A 90 -13.14 14.35 29.21
N LEU A 91 -12.48 15.48 28.97
CA LEU A 91 -11.41 15.58 27.96
C LEU A 91 -10.18 14.75 28.35
N ARG A 92 -9.79 14.78 29.64
CA ARG A 92 -8.70 13.93 30.16
C ARG A 92 -9.03 12.45 30.02
N HIS A 93 -10.25 12.06 30.39
CA HIS A 93 -10.73 10.70 30.27
C HIS A 93 -10.74 10.23 28.80
N GLN A 94 -11.24 11.04 27.88
CA GLN A 94 -11.25 10.72 26.45
C GLN A 94 -9.82 10.53 25.91
N ARG A 95 -8.90 11.43 26.24
CA ARG A 95 -7.48 11.30 25.87
C ARG A 95 -6.91 9.98 26.39
N ASP A 96 -7.13 9.68 27.66
CA ASP A 96 -6.56 8.50 28.30
C ASP A 96 -7.17 7.19 27.77
N GLN A 97 -8.46 7.20 27.40
CA GLN A 97 -9.09 6.11 26.67
C GLN A 97 -8.46 5.87 25.30
N ILE A 98 -8.20 6.93 24.51
CA ILE A 98 -7.55 6.80 23.20
C ILE A 98 -6.15 6.19 23.37
N LEU A 99 -5.35 6.73 24.30
CA LEU A 99 -4.01 6.23 24.60
C LEU A 99 -4.02 4.77 25.06
N ARG A 100 -5.00 4.39 25.88
CA ARG A 100 -5.17 3.01 26.34
C ARG A 100 -5.52 2.08 25.18
N ARG A 101 -6.51 2.43 24.36
CA ARG A 101 -6.91 1.61 23.19
C ARG A 101 -5.78 1.45 22.18
N MET A 102 -4.98 2.49 21.97
CA MET A 102 -3.79 2.41 21.12
C MET A 102 -2.76 1.43 21.68
N ARG A 103 -2.52 1.43 23.00
CA ARG A 103 -1.60 0.46 23.61
C ARG A 103 -2.13 -0.97 23.51
N GLU A 104 -3.42 -1.15 23.77
CA GLU A 104 -4.10 -2.46 23.71
C GLU A 104 -4.23 -3.00 22.29
N SER A 105 -4.05 -2.18 21.24
CA SER A 105 -4.13 -2.62 19.85
C SER A 105 -2.83 -3.25 19.33
N PHE A 106 -1.74 -3.19 20.11
CA PHE A 106 -0.49 -3.83 19.75
C PHE A 106 -0.62 -5.35 19.83
N ILE A 107 -0.25 -6.03 18.76
CA ILE A 107 -0.30 -7.48 18.67
C ILE A 107 0.96 -8.04 18.03
N GLU A 108 1.34 -9.26 18.42
CA GLU A 108 2.42 -10.01 17.81
C GLU A 108 1.85 -11.20 17.02
N PHE A 109 2.37 -11.41 15.81
CA PHE A 109 2.01 -12.54 14.96
C PHE A 109 2.92 -13.73 15.28
N ASN A 110 2.77 -14.31 16.47
CA ASN A 110 3.64 -15.39 16.99
C ASN A 110 3.17 -16.81 16.64
N GLY A 111 2.00 -16.94 15.99
CA GLY A 111 1.38 -18.22 15.62
C GLY A 111 0.01 -18.44 16.26
N GLN A 112 -0.35 -17.64 17.26
CA GLN A 112 -1.71 -17.58 17.79
C GLN A 112 -2.63 -16.88 16.79
N THR A 113 -3.83 -17.43 16.55
CA THR A 113 -4.84 -16.80 15.72
C THR A 113 -5.28 -15.48 16.33
N THR A 114 -5.27 -14.44 15.52
CA THR A 114 -5.69 -13.08 15.82
C THR A 114 -6.93 -12.72 15.02
N GLY A 115 -7.61 -11.62 15.38
CA GLY A 115 -8.73 -11.10 14.59
C GLY A 115 -8.34 -10.60 13.19
N TYR A 116 -7.05 -10.54 12.86
CA TYR A 116 -6.54 -10.07 11.56
C TYR A 116 -6.14 -11.24 10.64
N ASP A 117 -6.20 -12.48 11.13
CA ASP A 117 -6.02 -13.69 10.31
C ASP A 117 -7.13 -13.90 9.28
N SER A 118 -8.20 -13.13 9.39
CA SER A 118 -9.27 -12.97 8.41
C SER A 118 -9.41 -11.48 8.04
N GLY A 119 -9.83 -11.21 6.80
CA GLY A 119 -10.06 -9.85 6.31
C GLY A 119 -8.93 -9.26 5.46
N PHE A 120 -8.93 -7.94 5.31
CA PHE A 120 -8.09 -7.22 4.33
C PHE A 120 -6.60 -7.21 4.69
N LEU A 121 -6.26 -7.12 5.99
CA LEU A 121 -4.88 -7.17 6.46
C LEU A 121 -4.31 -8.58 6.45
N ARG A 122 -5.17 -9.58 6.21
CA ARG A 122 -4.77 -10.98 6.29
C ARG A 122 -3.52 -11.21 5.49
N ASP A 123 -3.36 -10.64 4.29
CA ASP A 123 -2.22 -10.84 3.39
C ASP A 123 -1.00 -9.94 3.64
N GLU A 124 -1.07 -9.07 4.65
CA GLU A 124 -0.03 -8.06 4.94
C GLU A 124 1.07 -8.53 5.89
N PHE A 125 0.86 -9.57 6.70
CA PHE A 125 1.79 -10.03 7.75
C PHE A 125 2.10 -11.54 7.69
N THR A 126 3.09 -12.05 8.42
CA THR A 126 3.25 -13.51 8.55
C THR A 126 3.51 -13.95 9.98
N HIS A 127 2.96 -15.12 10.35
CA HIS A 127 3.15 -15.68 11.67
C HIS A 127 4.55 -16.28 11.86
N GLY A 128 5.07 -16.17 13.08
CA GLY A 128 6.33 -16.79 13.48
C GLY A 128 7.58 -16.11 12.91
N ASN A 129 7.46 -14.94 12.28
CA ASN A 129 8.58 -14.19 11.70
C ASN A 129 8.96 -12.94 12.51
N ARG A 130 8.58 -12.91 13.80
CA ARG A 130 8.73 -11.74 14.70
C ARG A 130 8.09 -10.49 14.09
N GLU A 131 6.94 -10.69 13.47
CA GLU A 131 6.12 -9.60 13.00
C GLU A 131 5.14 -9.18 14.09
N ALA A 132 4.87 -7.89 14.13
CA ALA A 132 3.91 -7.29 15.04
C ALA A 132 3.18 -6.15 14.34
N MET A 133 2.07 -5.70 14.91
CA MET A 133 1.29 -4.60 14.38
C MET A 133 0.78 -3.71 15.50
N LEU A 134 0.75 -2.39 15.25
CA LEU A 134 0.08 -1.39 16.06
C LEU A 134 -1.04 -0.75 15.24
N ARG A 135 -2.26 -0.68 15.76
CA ARG A 135 -3.36 0.10 15.17
C ARG A 135 -3.54 1.43 15.87
N VAL A 136 -3.56 2.53 15.12
CA VAL A 136 -3.91 3.87 15.61
C VAL A 136 -5.16 4.32 14.88
N ARG A 137 -6.22 4.64 15.63
CA ARG A 137 -7.45 5.17 15.03
C ARG A 137 -7.28 6.66 14.75
N GLY A 138 -7.52 7.07 13.52
CA GLY A 138 -7.56 8.46 13.09
C GLY A 138 -9.00 8.96 12.89
N GLU A 139 -9.12 10.20 12.43
CA GLU A 139 -10.40 10.83 12.08
C GLU A 139 -10.89 10.42 10.68
N ASN A 140 -9.95 10.18 9.76
CA ASN A 140 -10.21 9.88 8.34
C ASN A 140 -9.93 8.41 7.99
N GLY A 141 -9.66 7.57 8.98
CA GLY A 141 -9.27 6.19 8.77
C GLY A 141 -8.43 5.60 9.89
N ASP A 142 -8.14 4.31 9.76
CA ASP A 142 -7.28 3.58 10.67
C ASP A 142 -5.87 3.43 10.08
N ASP A 143 -4.86 3.73 10.89
CA ASP A 143 -3.47 3.43 10.59
C ASP A 143 -3.07 2.08 11.20
N TYR A 144 -2.42 1.25 10.39
CA TYR A 144 -1.84 -0.02 10.80
C TYR A 144 -0.33 0.01 10.51
N TYR A 145 0.46 0.00 11.58
CA TYR A 145 1.91 0.04 11.52
C TYR A 145 2.46 -1.35 11.75
N PHE A 146 3.15 -1.89 10.76
CA PHE A 146 3.73 -3.22 10.77
C PHE A 146 5.21 -3.17 11.11
N PHE A 147 5.58 -4.08 12.00
CA PHE A 147 6.95 -4.27 12.46
C PHE A 147 7.42 -5.64 12.04
N ILE A 148 8.70 -5.75 11.70
CA ILE A 148 9.39 -7.03 11.52
C ILE A 148 10.71 -6.95 12.28
N GLN A 149 10.99 -7.96 13.11
CA GLN A 149 12.15 -7.95 14.00
C GLN A 149 12.20 -6.70 14.90
N GLY A 150 11.03 -6.23 15.36
CA GLY A 150 10.91 -5.06 16.23
C GLY A 150 11.16 -3.72 15.54
N ARG A 151 11.17 -3.67 14.21
CA ARG A 151 11.43 -2.46 13.41
C ARG A 151 10.26 -2.15 12.48
N LEU A 152 9.80 -0.91 12.52
CA LEU A 152 8.76 -0.39 11.64
C LEU A 152 9.24 -0.46 10.19
N TRP A 153 8.42 -1.06 9.32
CA TRP A 153 8.76 -1.18 7.89
C TRP A 153 7.59 -0.95 6.95
N LYS A 154 6.35 -1.02 7.44
CA LYS A 154 5.15 -0.76 6.65
C LYS A 154 4.14 0.03 7.46
N TRP A 155 3.52 1.01 6.81
CA TRP A 155 2.37 1.75 7.31
C TRP A 155 1.25 1.62 6.30
N PHE A 156 0.14 1.00 6.71
CA PHE A 156 -1.07 0.83 5.93
C PHE A 156 -2.14 1.77 6.49
N HIS A 157 -2.58 2.74 5.71
CA HIS A 157 -3.68 3.62 6.04
C HIS A 157 -4.95 3.14 5.33
N ALA A 158 -5.97 2.77 6.09
CA ALA A 158 -7.30 2.40 5.58
C ALA A 158 -8.24 3.60 5.74
N PHE A 159 -8.65 4.22 4.64
CA PHE A 159 -9.54 5.39 4.68
C PHE A 159 -10.95 4.99 5.13
N ASP A 160 -11.59 5.83 5.93
CA ASP A 160 -13.02 5.68 6.21
C ASP A 160 -13.84 5.92 4.93
N ALA A 161 -14.92 5.16 4.75
CA ALA A 161 -15.82 5.31 3.59
C ALA A 161 -16.38 6.73 3.41
N SER A 162 -16.56 7.43 4.54
CA SER A 162 -17.03 8.82 4.57
C SER A 162 -16.05 9.82 3.96
N VAL A 163 -14.77 9.48 3.84
CA VAL A 163 -13.74 10.37 3.28
C VAL A 163 -13.94 10.58 1.79
N PHE A 164 -14.29 9.50 1.08
CA PHE A 164 -14.44 9.52 -0.37
C PHE A 164 -15.91 9.59 -0.83
N GLN A 165 -16.90 9.44 0.06
CA GLN A 165 -18.32 9.72 -0.22
C GLN A 165 -18.88 9.06 -1.50
N GLY A 166 -18.44 7.84 -1.80
CA GLY A 166 -18.84 7.11 -3.02
C GLY A 166 -18.02 7.45 -4.27
N ALA A 167 -16.98 8.25 -4.15
CA ALA A 167 -16.02 8.46 -5.23
C ALA A 167 -15.36 7.15 -5.63
N ASP A 168 -15.16 6.98 -6.93
CA ASP A 168 -14.53 5.80 -7.49
C ASP A 168 -13.00 5.85 -7.35
N PHE A 169 -12.34 4.77 -7.80
CA PHE A 169 -10.90 4.65 -7.67
C PHE A 169 -10.14 5.66 -8.55
N GLU A 170 -10.72 6.08 -9.67
CA GLU A 170 -10.11 7.10 -10.53
C GLU A 170 -10.09 8.45 -9.82
N GLN A 171 -11.21 8.86 -9.23
CA GLN A 171 -11.32 10.09 -8.45
C GLN A 171 -10.42 10.07 -7.21
N PHE A 172 -10.38 8.93 -6.50
CA PHE A 172 -9.47 8.73 -5.37
C PHE A 172 -8.00 8.90 -5.77
N THR A 173 -7.59 8.25 -6.86
CA THR A 173 -6.20 8.33 -7.34
C THR A 173 -5.88 9.70 -7.94
N GLN A 174 -6.84 10.40 -8.56
CA GLN A 174 -6.67 11.78 -9.00
C GLN A 174 -6.37 12.72 -7.83
N ALA A 175 -7.07 12.57 -6.70
CA ALA A 175 -6.79 13.32 -5.49
C ALA A 175 -5.38 13.05 -4.94
N LEU A 176 -4.93 11.78 -4.97
CA LEU A 176 -3.57 11.41 -4.58
C LEU A 176 -2.52 11.98 -5.54
N GLN A 177 -2.81 12.03 -6.83
CA GLN A 177 -1.90 12.63 -7.82
C GLN A 177 -1.74 14.14 -7.60
N GLY A 178 -2.77 14.83 -7.09
CA GLY A 178 -2.65 16.23 -6.65
C GLY A 178 -1.63 16.42 -5.51
N ARG A 179 -1.41 15.39 -4.69
CA ARG A 179 -0.45 15.42 -3.56
C ARG A 179 0.93 14.88 -3.92
N PHE A 180 0.97 13.73 -4.58
CA PHE A 180 2.21 12.98 -4.84
C PHE A 180 2.76 13.20 -6.26
N GLY A 181 2.04 13.90 -7.13
CA GLY A 181 2.36 14.02 -8.56
C GLY A 181 1.79 12.84 -9.36
N GLU A 182 2.06 12.82 -10.66
CA GLU A 182 1.63 11.74 -11.56
C GLU A 182 2.07 10.37 -11.01
N GLY A 183 1.13 9.43 -10.93
CA GLY A 183 1.36 8.08 -10.39
C GLY A 183 1.45 7.03 -11.49
N LEU A 184 2.17 5.94 -11.23
CA LEU A 184 2.24 4.82 -12.17
C LEU A 184 1.16 3.78 -11.83
N MET A 185 0.25 3.53 -12.76
CA MET A 185 -0.69 2.43 -12.64
C MET A 185 0.00 1.09 -12.93
N THR A 186 -0.11 0.14 -12.01
CA THR A 186 0.56 -1.16 -12.06
C THR A 186 -0.44 -2.27 -11.79
N THR A 187 -0.28 -3.41 -12.47
CA THR A 187 -1.05 -4.64 -12.22
C THR A 187 -0.09 -5.79 -11.90
N GLY A 188 -0.37 -6.53 -10.84
CA GLY A 188 0.44 -7.69 -10.44
C GLY A 188 0.10 -8.20 -9.04
N ALA A 189 0.97 -9.03 -8.45
CA ALA A 189 0.85 -9.38 -7.04
C ALA A 189 1.61 -8.32 -6.20
N PRO A 190 0.94 -7.58 -5.30
CA PRO A 190 1.59 -6.53 -4.51
C PRO A 190 2.69 -7.05 -3.57
N ASP A 191 2.52 -8.27 -3.08
CA ASP A 191 3.39 -8.98 -2.15
C ASP A 191 3.54 -10.45 -2.61
N GLU A 192 4.63 -11.13 -2.22
CA GLU A 192 4.86 -12.54 -2.61
C GLU A 192 3.70 -13.42 -2.13
N GLY A 193 2.96 -14.00 -3.08
CA GLY A 193 1.84 -14.91 -2.79
C GLY A 193 0.48 -14.23 -2.60
N ALA A 194 0.40 -12.91 -2.78
CA ALA A 194 -0.86 -12.18 -2.94
C ALA A 194 -1.47 -12.43 -4.33
N ASP A 195 -2.78 -12.21 -4.45
CA ASP A 195 -3.48 -12.27 -5.74
C ASP A 195 -3.13 -11.07 -6.63
N GLU A 196 -3.30 -11.23 -7.93
CA GLU A 196 -3.11 -10.13 -8.87
C GLU A 196 -4.17 -9.04 -8.65
N ARG A 197 -3.71 -7.79 -8.52
CA ARG A 197 -4.54 -6.60 -8.32
C ARG A 197 -3.90 -5.41 -9.04
N GLN A 198 -4.69 -4.36 -9.22
CA GLN A 198 -4.24 -3.09 -9.77
C GLN A 198 -4.01 -2.09 -8.62
N TRP A 199 -2.94 -1.29 -8.71
CA TRP A 199 -2.64 -0.21 -7.78
C TRP A 199 -1.92 0.94 -8.49
N MET A 200 -2.00 2.14 -7.93
CA MET A 200 -1.17 3.26 -8.34
C MET A 200 0.03 3.39 -7.40
N GLU A 201 1.23 3.62 -7.93
CA GLU A 201 2.44 3.72 -7.11
C GLU A 201 3.30 4.94 -7.38
N TRP A 202 3.97 5.36 -6.31
CA TRP A 202 5.03 6.37 -6.24
C TRP A 202 6.19 5.84 -5.40
N GLN A 203 7.29 6.55 -5.40
CA GLN A 203 8.42 6.26 -4.53
C GLN A 203 9.24 7.51 -4.20
N ASP A 204 10.01 7.44 -3.12
CA ASP A 204 11.16 8.32 -2.89
C ASP A 204 12.44 7.48 -2.80
N GLU A 205 13.54 8.03 -2.29
CA GLU A 205 14.80 7.30 -2.11
C GLU A 205 14.63 6.02 -1.25
N THR A 206 13.83 6.11 -0.18
CA THR A 206 13.72 5.10 0.89
C THR A 206 12.36 4.41 0.96
N THR A 207 11.33 5.00 0.38
CA THR A 207 9.93 4.61 0.56
C THR A 207 9.29 4.25 -0.77
N ARG A 208 8.47 3.20 -0.77
CA ARG A 208 7.47 2.91 -1.82
C ARG A 208 6.10 3.27 -1.28
N VAL A 209 5.25 3.86 -2.12
CA VAL A 209 3.86 4.18 -1.79
C VAL A 209 2.93 3.52 -2.79
N ARG A 210 1.87 2.86 -2.31
CA ARG A 210 0.84 2.21 -3.12
C ARG A 210 -0.55 2.64 -2.71
N ALA A 211 -1.38 3.02 -3.68
CA ALA A 211 -2.80 3.26 -3.51
C ALA A 211 -3.58 2.05 -4.04
N MET A 212 -4.41 1.44 -3.19
CA MET A 212 -5.12 0.20 -3.51
C MET A 212 -6.64 0.35 -3.38
N ASP A 213 -7.35 -0.29 -4.30
CA ASP A 213 -8.79 -0.48 -4.23
C ASP A 213 -9.13 -1.72 -3.40
N ASN A 214 -9.79 -1.50 -2.25
CA ASN A 214 -10.33 -2.58 -1.42
C ASN A 214 -11.87 -2.51 -1.35
N THR A 215 -12.52 -1.72 -2.21
CA THR A 215 -13.96 -1.44 -2.14
C THR A 215 -14.81 -2.66 -2.45
N THR A 216 -14.38 -3.50 -3.41
CA THR A 216 -15.13 -4.71 -3.84
C THR A 216 -15.54 -5.61 -2.67
N PHE A 217 -14.69 -5.72 -1.64
CA PHE A 217 -14.95 -6.62 -0.50
C PHE A 217 -15.01 -5.93 0.85
N TYR A 218 -14.36 -4.78 1.00
CA TYR A 218 -14.20 -4.12 2.30
C TYR A 218 -14.69 -2.67 2.31
N GLY A 219 -15.11 -2.11 1.17
CA GLY A 219 -15.72 -0.80 1.10
C GLY A 219 -14.80 0.37 1.44
N PHE A 220 -13.48 0.24 1.25
CA PHE A 220 -12.53 1.34 1.49
C PHE A 220 -11.37 1.36 0.48
N TYR A 221 -10.72 2.51 0.36
CA TYR A 221 -9.41 2.66 -0.30
C TYR A 221 -8.28 2.65 0.72
N SER A 222 -7.08 2.21 0.32
CA SER A 222 -5.91 2.28 1.20
C SER A 222 -4.71 2.93 0.55
N LEU A 223 -3.84 3.49 1.40
CA LEU A 223 -2.52 3.98 1.05
C LEU A 223 -1.48 3.24 1.89
N VAL A 224 -0.51 2.59 1.24
CA VAL A 224 0.49 1.74 1.87
C VAL A 224 1.87 2.32 1.64
N PHE A 225 2.57 2.67 2.71
CA PHE A 225 3.96 3.13 2.71
C PHE A 225 4.88 1.99 3.18
N GLU A 226 5.96 1.74 2.45
CA GLU A 226 6.86 0.61 2.72
C GLU A 226 8.33 1.06 2.66
N ASP A 227 9.12 0.69 3.68
CA ASP A 227 10.57 0.83 3.66
C ASP A 227 11.17 -0.08 2.59
N LYS A 228 11.77 0.50 1.55
CA LYS A 228 12.40 -0.23 0.45
C LYS A 228 13.52 -1.13 0.93
N ARG A 229 14.27 -0.72 1.95
CA ARG A 229 15.38 -1.53 2.48
C ARG A 229 14.85 -2.84 3.06
N THR A 230 13.79 -2.77 3.85
CA THR A 230 13.14 -3.96 4.40
C THR A 230 12.41 -4.76 3.32
N LEU A 231 11.66 -4.09 2.44
CA LEU A 231 10.92 -4.72 1.34
C LEU A 231 11.83 -5.57 0.45
N SER A 232 13.00 -5.07 0.08
CA SER A 232 13.98 -5.80 -0.76
C SER A 232 14.54 -7.10 -0.12
N ARG A 233 14.33 -7.28 1.19
CA ARG A 233 14.80 -8.43 1.96
C ARG A 233 13.66 -9.21 2.60
N LEU A 234 12.42 -8.86 2.31
CA LEU A 234 11.25 -9.37 3.04
C LEU A 234 11.18 -10.90 2.99
N ASP A 235 11.50 -11.51 1.85
CA ASP A 235 11.50 -12.97 1.67
C ASP A 235 12.54 -13.68 2.56
N GLN A 236 13.65 -13.00 2.88
CA GLN A 236 14.68 -13.50 3.79
C GLN A 236 14.24 -13.36 5.25
N LEU A 237 13.45 -12.33 5.55
CA LEU A 237 12.92 -12.07 6.88
C LEU A 237 11.70 -12.96 7.19
N ARG A 238 10.93 -13.34 6.16
CA ARG A 238 9.74 -14.20 6.24
C ARG A 238 10.06 -15.66 5.95
N THR A 239 10.81 -16.30 6.84
CA THR A 239 11.16 -17.71 6.69
C THR A 239 9.94 -18.63 6.78
N ASN A 240 8.96 -18.29 7.64
CA ASN A 240 7.68 -18.98 7.70
C ASN A 240 6.77 -18.43 6.62
N ARG A 241 6.73 -19.12 5.48
CA ARG A 241 5.81 -18.81 4.39
C ARG A 241 4.45 -19.41 4.68
N ARG A 242 3.39 -18.72 4.24
CA ARG A 242 2.05 -19.26 4.36
C ARG A 242 1.90 -20.47 3.45
N ARG A 243 1.38 -21.60 3.98
CA ARG A 243 0.92 -22.70 3.13
C ARG A 243 -0.23 -22.15 2.26
N ARG A 244 -0.06 -22.21 0.94
CA ARG A 244 -1.15 -22.09 -0.04
C ARG A 244 -2.08 -23.30 0.13
N GLY A 245 -2.93 -23.29 1.15
CA GLY A 245 -4.17 -24.05 1.11
C GLY A 245 -5.06 -23.45 0.03
N ARG A 246 -5.97 -24.23 -0.56
CA ARG A 246 -7.07 -23.72 -1.40
C ARG A 246 -7.78 -22.62 -0.59
N ARG A 247 -7.59 -21.36 -0.98
CA ARG A 247 -8.20 -20.20 -0.30
C ARG A 247 -9.45 -19.82 -1.07
N SER A 248 -10.61 -20.19 -0.56
CA SER A 248 -11.72 -19.25 -0.56
C SER A 248 -11.37 -18.22 0.53
N HIS A 249 -11.40 -16.92 0.23
CA HIS A 249 -11.57 -15.95 1.32
C HIS A 249 -12.86 -16.36 2.05
N ALA A 250 -12.95 -16.21 3.38
CA ALA A 250 -14.18 -16.52 4.10
C ALA A 250 -15.42 -15.73 3.56
N LEU A 251 -15.19 -14.68 2.78
CA LEU A 251 -16.18 -13.93 1.99
C LEU A 251 -16.42 -14.47 0.56
N VAL A 252 -15.47 -15.17 -0.05
CA VAL A 252 -15.61 -15.80 -1.39
C VAL A 252 -16.70 -16.88 -1.38
N ASP A 253 -16.94 -17.56 -0.27
CA ASP A 253 -18.06 -18.51 -0.14
C ASP A 253 -19.42 -17.82 0.13
N ALA A 254 -19.43 -16.53 0.46
CA ALA A 254 -20.66 -15.78 0.81
C ALA A 254 -21.15 -14.83 -0.30
N VAL A 255 -20.29 -14.42 -1.24
CA VAL A 255 -20.57 -13.36 -2.24
C VAL A 255 -20.75 -13.91 -3.67
N THR A 256 -20.63 -15.22 -3.91
CA THR A 256 -20.96 -15.80 -5.24
C THR A 256 -22.46 -15.89 -5.54
N GLY A 257 -23.30 -15.13 -4.84
CA GLY A 257 -24.72 -14.98 -5.09
C GLY A 257 -25.11 -13.50 -5.08
N ASP A 258 -25.31 -12.95 -6.28
CA ASP A 258 -26.02 -11.70 -6.60
C ASP A 258 -25.38 -10.36 -6.21
N GLY A 259 -25.35 -9.43 -7.18
CA GLY A 259 -25.27 -8.00 -6.88
C GLY A 259 -24.70 -7.12 -7.99
N ASP A 260 -25.60 -6.46 -8.72
CA ASP A 260 -25.38 -5.60 -9.88
C ASP A 260 -24.53 -4.33 -9.68
N GLU A 261 -23.93 -3.90 -10.78
CA GLU A 261 -23.25 -2.61 -10.97
C GLU A 261 -24.23 -1.43 -10.98
N ALA A 262 -23.84 -0.32 -10.36
CA ALA A 262 -24.38 1.00 -10.67
C ALA A 262 -23.26 2.05 -10.64
N ALA A 263 -22.99 2.63 -11.81
CA ALA A 263 -22.13 3.78 -11.99
C ALA A 263 -22.89 5.09 -11.72
N ASN A 264 -22.24 6.06 -11.07
CA ASN A 264 -22.52 7.47 -11.27
C ASN A 264 -21.34 8.34 -10.78
N SER A 265 -20.89 9.25 -11.66
CA SER A 265 -19.76 10.15 -11.45
C SER A 265 -20.25 11.56 -11.07
N ASP A 266 -19.74 12.10 -9.98
CA ASP A 266 -19.64 13.56 -9.77
C ASP A 266 -18.30 13.87 -9.10
N ALA A 267 -17.52 14.76 -9.71
CA ALA A 267 -16.19 15.14 -9.24
C ALA A 267 -16.31 16.20 -8.13
N ASN A 268 -16.07 15.79 -6.87
CA ASN A 268 -16.14 16.69 -5.71
C ASN A 268 -14.77 17.30 -5.37
N PRO A 269 -14.61 18.64 -5.39
CA PRO A 269 -13.35 19.31 -5.06
C PRO A 269 -12.93 19.19 -3.58
N ASP A 270 -13.86 18.85 -2.68
CA ASP A 270 -13.59 18.69 -1.23
C ASP A 270 -12.94 17.35 -0.85
N ILE A 271 -12.88 16.39 -1.77
CA ILE A 271 -12.29 15.07 -1.54
C ILE A 271 -10.77 15.19 -1.35
N VAL A 272 -10.13 16.07 -2.11
CA VAL A 272 -8.68 16.27 -2.07
C VAL A 272 -8.24 16.72 -0.68
N ASP A 273 -8.91 17.70 -0.07
CA ASP A 273 -8.53 18.22 1.24
C ASP A 273 -8.66 17.16 2.35
N ARG A 274 -9.64 16.25 2.25
CA ARG A 274 -9.87 15.17 3.23
C ARG A 274 -8.91 14.00 3.08
N ILE A 275 -8.58 13.63 1.84
CA ILE A 275 -7.58 12.59 1.53
C ILE A 275 -6.16 13.09 1.81
N THR A 276 -5.90 14.38 1.58
CA THR A 276 -4.54 14.97 1.69
C THR A 276 -4.24 15.60 3.05
N GLY A 277 -5.26 15.82 3.90
CA GLY A 277 -5.11 16.23 5.29
C GLY A 277 -4.98 17.74 5.53
N ASN A 278 -5.35 18.58 4.56
CA ASN A 278 -5.38 20.03 4.75
C ASN A 278 -6.69 20.45 5.43
N ILE A 279 -6.67 20.52 6.76
CA ILE A 279 -7.75 21.16 7.53
C ILE A 279 -7.71 22.66 7.23
N ARG A 280 -8.63 23.14 6.38
CA ARG A 280 -9.01 24.56 6.40
C ARG A 280 -9.47 24.86 7.83
N ARG A 281 -8.76 25.75 8.53
CA ARG A 281 -9.34 26.44 9.69
C ARG A 281 -10.66 27.03 9.19
N ARG A 282 -11.79 26.62 9.76
CA ARG A 282 -13.01 27.44 9.73
C ARG A 282 -12.67 28.79 10.34
N GLN A 283 -12.25 29.74 9.53
CA GLN A 283 -12.61 31.13 9.67
C GLN A 283 -13.72 31.30 8.64
N ASP A 284 -14.94 31.38 9.16
CA ASP A 284 -16.20 31.82 8.55
C ASP A 284 -17.31 31.13 9.35
N ALA A 285 -17.47 31.59 10.59
CA ALA A 285 -18.78 31.62 11.20
C ALA A 285 -19.44 32.91 10.69
N PRO A 286 -20.67 32.88 10.14
CA PRO A 286 -21.39 34.11 9.88
C PRO A 286 -21.55 34.87 11.21
N ASP A 287 -21.31 36.18 11.16
CA ASP A 287 -21.64 37.09 12.25
C ASP A 287 -23.14 36.95 12.54
N ASP A 288 -23.48 36.60 13.78
CA ASP A 288 -24.85 36.68 14.28
C ASP A 288 -25.19 38.18 14.41
N ASP A 289 -25.82 38.75 13.38
CA ASP A 289 -26.47 40.04 13.45
C ASP A 289 -27.83 39.93 14.17
N GLU A 290 -27.94 40.69 15.27
CA GLU A 290 -29.11 41.19 16.04
C GLU A 290 -30.19 40.21 16.57
#